data_AF-A0A935UFI0-F1
#
_entry.id   AF-A0A935UFI0-F1
#
_cell.length_a   1.000
_cell.length_b   1.000
_cell.length_c   1.000
_cell.angle_alpha   90.00
_cell.angle_beta   90.00
_cell.angle_gamma   90.00
#
_symmetry.space_group_name_H-M   'P 1'
#
loop_
_entity.id
_entity.type
_entity.pdbx_description
1 polymer ?
#
loop_
_entity_poly.entity_id
_entity_poly.type
_entity_poly.pdbx_seq_one_letter_code
_entity_poly.pdbx_strand_id
1 'polypeptide(L)'
;MDYDVFISHASEDKDAVARPLARHLEDMGLRVWIDECELTLGDSLRRKIDFGLAKSTYGVVVLSPAFFGKEWPNKELDGLVAREDGSGKVVLPIWHNVNASDVLRFSPLLASKIAVSTTRGLPHVAASVYSAVQRAPGETNDSSAKLALVESESLERVRRDMLTADSSRDLRRSSYELEGHLARYPYSVEARELQDQLTMGLQRAERYESPAATCAPSVGSAPSAKANFRFGRLLFAVAVVVAALYVALHYFGVV
;
A
#
# COMPACT_ATOMS: atom_id res chain seq x y z
N MET A 1 1.49 30.72 13.72
CA MET A 1 0.90 29.38 13.75
C MET A 1 0.44 29.13 15.17
N ASP A 2 -0.86 28.90 15.32
CA ASP A 2 -1.52 28.88 16.62
C ASP A 2 -1.45 27.48 17.25
N TYR A 3 -1.34 26.45 16.40
CA TYR A 3 -1.22 25.05 16.78
C TYR A 3 -0.06 24.38 16.06
N ASP A 4 0.47 23.32 16.66
CA ASP A 4 1.54 22.52 16.06
C ASP A 4 0.93 21.43 15.17
N VAL A 5 -0.15 20.82 15.66
CA VAL A 5 -0.88 19.72 15.00
C VAL A 5 -2.38 20.00 15.01
N PHE A 6 -3.07 19.77 13.89
CA PHE A 6 -4.52 19.57 13.91
C PHE A 6 -4.88 18.11 13.62
N ILE A 7 -6.03 17.66 14.13
CA ILE A 7 -6.53 16.30 13.94
C ILE A 7 -7.86 16.33 13.21
N SER A 8 -7.87 15.87 11.95
CA SER A 8 -9.07 15.61 11.17
C SER A 8 -9.53 14.17 11.37
N HIS A 9 -10.82 14.01 11.62
CA HIS A 9 -11.44 12.72 11.94
C HIS A 9 -12.92 12.74 11.58
N ALA A 10 -13.50 11.56 11.41
CA ALA A 10 -14.94 11.40 11.37
C ALA A 10 -15.53 11.62 12.76
N SER A 11 -16.70 12.24 12.85
CA SER A 11 -17.46 12.44 14.10
C SER A 11 -17.49 11.20 15.00
N GLU A 12 -17.67 10.04 14.38
CA GLU A 12 -17.78 8.73 15.00
C GLU A 12 -16.49 8.28 15.71
N ASP A 13 -15.33 8.79 15.27
CA ASP A 13 -14.02 8.44 15.85
C ASP A 13 -13.55 9.41 16.94
N LYS A 14 -14.36 10.43 17.27
CA LYS A 14 -13.97 11.55 18.14
C LYS A 14 -13.52 11.08 19.52
N ASP A 15 -14.33 10.26 20.17
CA ASP A 15 -14.05 9.81 21.53
C ASP A 15 -13.17 8.56 21.58
N ALA A 16 -13.18 7.74 20.53
CA ALA A 16 -12.36 6.53 20.44
C ALA A 16 -10.89 6.83 20.08
N VAL A 17 -10.64 7.85 19.26
CA VAL A 17 -9.32 8.12 18.68
C VAL A 17 -8.89 9.57 18.87
N ALA A 18 -9.65 10.53 18.34
CA ALA A 18 -9.16 11.90 18.19
C ALA A 18 -8.86 12.58 19.53
N ARG A 19 -9.80 12.52 20.49
CA ARG A 19 -9.65 13.12 21.82
C ARG A 19 -8.57 12.42 22.66
N PRO A 20 -8.51 11.08 22.75
CA PRO A 20 -7.39 10.39 23.40
C PRO A 20 -6.02 10.70 22.77
N LEU A 21 -5.94 10.73 21.44
CA LEU A 21 -4.69 11.02 20.73
C LEU A 21 -4.21 12.45 21.01
N ALA A 22 -5.12 13.43 20.97
CA ALA A 22 -4.79 14.80 21.30
C ALA A 22 -4.24 14.95 22.71
N ARG A 23 -4.88 14.32 23.71
CA ARG A 23 -4.38 14.32 25.09
C ARG A 23 -2.95 13.81 25.18
N HIS A 24 -2.65 12.69 24.53
CA HIS A 24 -1.29 12.17 24.53
C HIS A 24 -0.27 13.12 23.87
N LEU A 25 -0.67 13.85 22.83
CA LEU A 25 0.19 14.81 22.15
C LEU A 25 0.37 16.10 22.98
N GLU A 26 -0.69 16.55 23.67
CA GLU A 26 -0.67 17.66 24.62
C GLU A 26 0.22 17.33 25.83
N ASP A 27 0.13 16.11 26.37
CA ASP A 27 1.01 15.60 27.43
C ASP A 27 2.48 15.59 27.01
N MET A 28 2.76 15.49 25.70
CA MET A 28 4.10 15.61 25.11
C MET A 28 4.50 17.06 24.79
N GLY A 29 3.63 18.04 25.08
CA GLY A 29 3.91 19.48 24.94
C GLY A 29 3.50 20.10 23.60
N LEU A 30 2.76 19.39 22.74
CA LEU A 30 2.26 19.96 21.48
C LEU A 30 0.94 20.70 21.68
N ARG A 31 0.75 21.80 20.95
CA ARG A 31 -0.54 22.49 20.84
C ARG A 31 -1.39 21.80 19.78
N VAL A 32 -2.49 21.18 20.22
CA VAL A 32 -3.35 20.35 19.35
C VAL A 32 -4.70 21.02 19.14
N TRP A 33 -5.28 20.84 17.95
CA TRP A 33 -6.60 21.33 17.60
C TRP A 33 -7.49 20.25 16.99
N ILE A 34 -8.73 20.09 17.50
CA ILE A 34 -9.66 19.02 17.12
C ILE A 34 -11.02 19.55 16.63
N ASP A 35 -11.57 20.59 17.28
CA ASP A 35 -13.03 20.78 17.34
C ASP A 35 -13.68 21.51 16.14
N GLU A 36 -12.92 22.02 15.17
CA GLU A 36 -13.47 22.59 13.92
C GLU A 36 -13.25 21.67 12.69
N CYS A 37 -12.49 20.59 12.87
CA CYS A 37 -12.06 19.68 11.80
C CYS A 37 -12.79 18.33 11.79
N GLU A 38 -13.90 18.24 12.51
CA GLU A 38 -14.84 17.12 12.42
C GLU A 38 -15.42 17.06 11.00
N LEU A 39 -15.37 15.85 10.41
CA LEU A 39 -15.85 15.58 9.06
C LEU A 39 -17.27 15.00 9.12
N THR A 40 -18.17 15.63 8.39
CA THR A 40 -19.59 15.24 8.25
C THR A 40 -19.95 15.02 6.79
N LEU A 41 -21.09 14.37 6.53
CA LEU A 41 -21.55 14.10 5.16
C LEU A 41 -21.78 15.42 4.41
N GLY A 42 -21.23 15.53 3.20
CA GLY A 42 -21.33 16.73 2.36
C GLY A 42 -20.23 17.77 2.60
N ASP A 43 -19.33 17.55 3.56
CA ASP A 43 -18.12 18.36 3.69
C ASP A 43 -17.20 18.20 2.47
N SER A 44 -16.33 19.19 2.24
CA SER A 44 -15.17 19.03 1.35
C SER A 44 -13.95 18.75 2.21
N LEU A 45 -13.39 17.55 2.07
CA LEU A 45 -12.20 17.11 2.81
C LEU A 45 -11.06 18.07 2.58
N ARG A 46 -10.84 18.45 1.30
CA ARG A 46 -9.80 19.40 0.93
C ARG A 46 -9.91 20.72 1.69
N ARG A 47 -11.10 21.31 1.75
CA ARG A 47 -11.32 22.59 2.43
C ARG A 47 -11.08 22.49 3.94
N LYS A 48 -11.48 21.37 4.55
CA LYS A 48 -11.26 21.12 5.99
C LYS A 48 -9.76 20.99 6.31
N ILE A 49 -9.02 20.30 5.45
CA ILE A 49 -7.56 20.17 5.57
C ILE A 49 -6.87 21.51 5.32
N ASP A 50 -7.29 22.27 4.32
CA ASP A 50 -6.81 23.64 4.06
C ASP A 50 -6.93 24.52 5.29
N PHE A 51 -8.11 24.47 5.93
CA PHE A 51 -8.40 25.25 7.12
C PHE A 51 -7.57 24.80 8.34
N GLY A 52 -7.43 23.49 8.53
CA GLY A 52 -6.53 22.89 9.52
C GLY A 52 -5.10 23.38 9.39
N LEU A 53 -4.55 23.22 8.19
CA LEU A 53 -3.18 23.61 7.83
C LEU A 53 -2.98 25.13 7.72
N ALA A 54 -4.03 25.94 7.72
CA ALA A 54 -3.88 27.39 7.81
C ALA A 54 -3.44 27.82 9.22
N LYS A 55 -3.86 27.07 10.25
CA LYS A 55 -3.55 27.36 11.66
C LYS A 55 -2.41 26.52 12.23
N SER A 56 -1.99 25.48 11.52
CA SER A 56 -0.99 24.50 11.96
C SER A 56 -0.05 24.05 10.83
N THR A 57 1.10 23.50 11.21
CA THR A 57 2.10 22.98 10.26
C THR A 57 1.81 21.53 9.86
N TYR A 58 1.31 20.73 10.81
CA TYR A 58 1.06 19.30 10.61
C TYR A 58 -0.43 18.98 10.73
N GLY A 59 -0.93 18.15 9.82
CA GLY A 59 -2.29 17.65 9.83
C GLY A 59 -2.35 16.16 10.00
N VAL A 60 -2.86 15.68 11.13
CA VAL A 60 -3.18 14.28 11.33
C VAL A 60 -4.55 13.99 10.71
N VAL A 61 -4.64 12.96 9.89
CA VAL A 61 -5.91 12.51 9.29
C VAL A 61 -6.18 11.07 9.70
N VAL A 62 -7.27 10.86 10.43
CA VAL A 62 -7.70 9.53 10.88
C VAL A 62 -8.51 8.87 9.77
N LEU A 63 -7.90 7.86 9.14
CA LEU A 63 -8.52 7.02 8.13
C LEU A 63 -9.17 5.82 8.81
N SER A 64 -10.49 5.77 8.81
CA SER A 64 -11.31 4.77 9.47
C SER A 64 -12.47 4.30 8.59
N PRO A 65 -13.21 3.24 8.98
CA PRO A 65 -14.45 2.90 8.27
C PRO A 65 -15.45 4.05 8.23
N ALA A 66 -15.56 4.83 9.31
CA ALA A 66 -16.44 6.00 9.38
C ALA A 66 -15.96 7.14 8.47
N PHE A 67 -14.65 7.35 8.36
CA PHE A 67 -14.06 8.29 7.42
C PHE A 67 -14.42 7.92 5.98
N PHE A 68 -14.22 6.66 5.59
CA PHE A 68 -14.49 6.20 4.23
C PHE A 68 -15.99 6.10 3.91
N GLY A 69 -16.84 5.95 4.92
CA GLY A 69 -18.30 5.97 4.78
C GLY A 69 -18.88 7.33 4.39
N LYS A 70 -18.09 8.42 4.41
CA LYS A 70 -18.55 9.77 4.03
C LYS A 70 -18.49 10.07 2.53
N GLU A 71 -18.18 9.07 1.69
CA GLU A 71 -18.21 9.11 0.22
C GLU A 71 -17.44 10.29 -0.40
N TRP A 72 -16.16 10.41 -0.02
CA TRP A 72 -15.27 11.43 -0.60
C TRP A 72 -15.04 11.18 -2.10
N PRO A 73 -15.08 12.22 -2.94
CA PRO A 73 -14.62 12.08 -4.33
C PRO A 73 -13.15 11.65 -4.36
N ASN A 74 -12.78 10.71 -5.23
CA ASN A 74 -11.39 10.23 -5.36
C ASN A 74 -10.39 11.39 -5.53
N LYS A 75 -10.78 12.44 -6.26
CA LYS A 75 -9.96 13.66 -6.43
C LYS A 75 -9.65 14.38 -5.12
N GLU A 76 -10.53 14.35 -4.13
CA GLU A 76 -10.25 14.94 -2.81
C GLU A 76 -9.30 14.06 -1.98
N LEU A 77 -9.45 12.73 -2.06
CA LEU A 77 -8.55 11.78 -1.40
C LEU A 77 -7.13 11.84 -1.98
N ASP A 78 -7.02 11.80 -3.31
CA ASP A 78 -5.73 11.95 -4.01
C ASP A 78 -5.11 13.33 -3.72
N GLY A 79 -5.97 14.34 -3.56
CA GLY A 79 -5.60 15.68 -3.16
C GLY A 79 -5.00 15.80 -1.76
N LEU A 80 -5.11 14.80 -0.88
CA LEU A 80 -4.36 14.76 0.40
C LEU A 80 -2.87 14.52 0.16
N VAL A 81 -2.54 13.67 -0.82
CA VAL A 81 -1.19 13.16 -1.07
C VAL A 81 -0.34 14.18 -1.83
N ALA A 82 -0.95 14.93 -2.74
CA ALA A 82 -0.28 15.92 -3.58
C ALA A 82 0.26 17.15 -2.82
N ARG A 83 -0.03 17.30 -1.52
CA ARG A 83 0.21 18.53 -0.75
C ARG A 83 1.54 18.61 -0.03
N GLU A 84 2.43 17.66 -0.29
CA GLU A 84 3.82 17.68 0.20
C GLU A 84 4.76 18.40 -0.78
N ASP A 85 4.23 19.32 -1.59
CA ASP A 85 4.91 20.04 -2.69
C ASP A 85 5.89 21.13 -2.24
N GLY A 86 6.54 20.96 -1.08
CA GLY A 86 7.57 21.89 -0.59
C GLY A 86 7.02 23.11 0.16
N SER A 87 5.71 23.16 0.44
CA SER A 87 5.09 24.21 1.25
C SER A 87 5.38 24.12 2.76
N GLY A 88 6.11 23.09 3.19
CA GLY A 88 6.44 22.82 4.61
C GLY A 88 5.25 22.31 5.45
N LYS A 89 4.07 22.18 4.84
CA LYS A 89 2.86 21.63 5.47
C LYS A 89 2.79 20.14 5.19
N VAL A 90 2.56 19.34 6.23
CA VAL A 90 2.64 17.87 6.12
C VAL A 90 1.36 17.23 6.62
N VAL A 91 0.82 16.30 5.84
CA VAL A 91 -0.33 15.47 6.24
C VAL A 91 0.18 14.11 6.71
N LEU A 92 -0.21 13.71 7.91
CA LEU A 92 0.17 12.47 8.59
C LEU A 92 -1.04 11.54 8.66
N PRO A 93 -1.13 10.52 7.79
CA PRO A 93 -2.24 9.57 7.84
C PRO A 93 -2.10 8.59 9.02
N ILE A 94 -3.20 8.37 9.73
CA ILE A 94 -3.32 7.35 10.78
C ILE A 94 -4.38 6.35 10.35
N TRP A 95 -4.09 5.06 10.46
CA TRP A 95 -5.06 4.00 10.16
C TRP A 95 -5.78 3.55 11.43
N HIS A 96 -7.10 3.64 11.42
CA HIS A 96 -7.96 3.18 12.49
C HIS A 96 -8.94 2.12 12.00
N ASN A 97 -8.76 0.87 12.45
CA ASN A 97 -9.60 -0.26 12.06
C ASN A 97 -9.76 -0.42 10.53
N VAL A 98 -8.69 -0.15 9.79
CA VAL A 98 -8.59 -0.34 8.33
C VAL A 98 -7.26 -1.03 8.00
N ASN A 99 -7.27 -1.79 6.91
CA ASN A 99 -6.07 -2.41 6.33
C ASN A 99 -5.68 -1.73 5.01
N ALA A 100 -4.51 -2.10 4.48
CA ALA A 100 -3.98 -1.53 3.24
C ALA A 100 -4.94 -1.73 2.05
N SER A 101 -5.57 -2.90 1.94
CA SER A 101 -6.55 -3.19 0.89
C SER A 101 -7.80 -2.32 1.01
N ASP A 102 -8.21 -1.94 2.22
CA ASP A 102 -9.32 -1.01 2.44
C ASP A 102 -8.98 0.36 1.87
N VAL A 103 -7.82 0.90 2.23
CA VAL A 103 -7.37 2.22 1.76
C VAL A 103 -7.15 2.22 0.24
N LEU A 104 -6.56 1.14 -0.31
CA LEU A 104 -6.30 0.97 -1.74
C LEU A 104 -7.58 1.06 -2.59
N ARG A 105 -8.71 0.53 -2.09
CA ARG A 105 -10.00 0.60 -2.79
C ARG A 105 -10.52 2.03 -2.95
N PHE A 106 -10.15 2.93 -2.03
CA PHE A 106 -10.57 4.33 -2.08
C PHE A 106 -9.55 5.22 -2.80
N SER A 107 -8.26 5.07 -2.48
CA SER A 107 -7.18 5.81 -3.14
C SER A 107 -5.85 5.03 -3.07
N PRO A 108 -5.34 4.56 -4.22
CA PRO A 108 -4.00 3.96 -4.29
C PRO A 108 -2.88 4.91 -3.87
N LEU A 109 -3.03 6.22 -4.13
CA LEU A 109 -2.06 7.22 -3.71
C LEU A 109 -2.02 7.36 -2.19
N LEU A 110 -3.18 7.28 -1.53
CA LEU A 110 -3.23 7.34 -0.08
C LEU A 110 -2.70 6.05 0.57
N ALA A 111 -2.90 4.90 -0.09
CA ALA A 111 -2.40 3.61 0.39
C ALA A 111 -0.87 3.50 0.34
N SER A 112 -0.20 4.22 -0.57
CA SER A 112 1.27 4.25 -0.66
C SER A 112 1.93 5.17 0.37
N LYS A 113 1.15 5.96 1.13
CA LYS A 113 1.70 6.81 2.20
C LYS A 113 2.07 6.00 3.44
N ILE A 114 3.20 6.36 4.04
CA ILE A 114 3.60 5.83 5.34
C ILE A 114 2.59 6.32 6.39
N ALA A 115 1.87 5.38 6.98
CA ALA A 115 0.88 5.63 8.03
C ALA A 115 1.21 4.85 9.30
N VAL A 116 0.72 5.34 10.44
CA VAL A 116 0.80 4.62 11.72
C VAL A 116 -0.58 4.07 12.05
N SER A 117 -0.64 2.80 12.44
CA SER A 117 -1.90 2.14 12.81
C SER A 117 -2.18 2.26 14.31
N THR A 118 -3.43 2.56 14.64
CA THR A 118 -3.95 2.56 16.02
C THR A 118 -3.96 1.19 16.67
N THR A 119 -3.83 0.09 15.91
CA THR A 119 -3.68 -1.27 16.46
C THR A 119 -2.42 -1.42 17.32
N ARG A 120 -1.43 -0.54 17.15
CA ARG A 120 -0.22 -0.47 17.98
C ARG A 120 -0.43 0.27 19.31
N GLY A 121 -1.64 0.78 19.55
CA GLY A 121 -1.98 1.60 20.71
C GLY A 121 -1.77 3.10 20.47
N LEU A 122 -2.65 3.92 21.05
CA LEU A 122 -2.61 5.37 20.91
C LEU A 122 -1.33 6.04 21.47
N PRO A 123 -0.72 5.56 22.57
CA PRO A 123 0.57 6.11 23.01
C PRO A 123 1.68 5.94 21.97
N HIS A 124 1.73 4.80 21.27
CA HIS A 124 2.69 4.54 20.20
C HIS A 124 2.44 5.48 19.01
N VAL A 125 1.17 5.67 18.66
CA VAL A 125 0.75 6.57 17.58
C VAL A 125 1.15 8.01 17.91
N ALA A 126 0.86 8.48 19.12
CA ALA A 126 1.23 9.80 19.59
C ALA A 126 2.75 10.03 19.54
N ALA A 127 3.55 9.08 20.03
CA ALA A 127 5.01 9.17 19.97
C ALA A 127 5.53 9.23 18.52
N SER A 128 4.88 8.50 17.61
CA SER A 128 5.24 8.52 16.18
C SER A 128 4.92 9.86 15.52
N VAL A 129 3.75 10.44 15.82
CA VAL A 129 3.34 11.78 15.36
C VAL A 129 4.26 12.84 15.95
N TYR A 130 4.51 12.81 17.25
CA TYR A 130 5.44 13.72 17.93
C TYR A 130 6.83 13.69 17.27
N SER A 131 7.36 12.49 17.01
CA SER A 131 8.64 12.34 16.31
C SER A 131 8.62 12.91 14.89
N ALA A 132 7.49 12.87 14.19
CA ALA A 132 7.34 13.46 12.86
C ALA A 132 7.29 15.00 12.92
N VAL A 133 6.64 15.56 13.94
CA VAL A 133 6.54 17.01 14.18
C VAL A 133 7.90 17.62 14.55
N GLN A 134 8.71 16.90 15.34
CA GLN A 134 10.03 17.37 15.76
C GLN A 134 11.09 17.35 14.64
N ARG A 135 10.82 16.68 13.51
CA ARG A 135 11.70 16.73 12.34
C ARG A 135 11.39 17.99 11.54
N ALA A 136 12.43 18.72 11.14
CA ALA A 136 12.25 19.96 10.38
C ALA A 136 11.43 19.71 9.10
N PRO A 137 10.37 20.49 8.83
CA PRO A 137 9.59 20.33 7.61
C PRO A 137 10.47 20.65 6.40
N GLY A 138 10.77 19.62 5.59
CA GLY A 138 11.65 19.73 4.42
C GLY A 138 12.90 18.86 4.47
N GLU A 139 13.23 18.23 5.60
CA GLU A 139 14.17 17.11 5.61
C GLU A 139 13.47 15.88 5.03
N THR A 140 13.43 15.80 3.70
CA THR A 140 13.12 14.53 3.03
C THR A 140 14.10 13.50 3.54
N ASN A 141 13.53 12.45 4.11
CA ASN A 141 14.28 11.48 4.88
C ASN A 141 15.22 10.74 3.93
N ASP A 142 16.48 11.12 3.82
CA ASP A 142 17.48 10.35 3.05
C ASP A 142 17.51 8.89 3.55
N SER A 143 17.15 8.68 4.83
CA SER A 143 16.94 7.34 5.42
C SER A 143 15.62 6.66 5.04
N SER A 144 14.47 7.34 4.93
CA SER A 144 13.22 6.69 4.46
C SER A 144 13.14 6.57 2.95
N ALA A 145 13.69 7.52 2.20
CA ALA A 145 13.92 7.38 0.76
C ALA A 145 14.85 6.19 0.52
N LYS A 146 15.95 6.07 1.28
CA LYS A 146 16.82 4.89 1.21
C LYS A 146 16.14 3.61 1.67
N LEU A 147 15.29 3.62 2.70
CA LEU A 147 14.52 2.43 3.11
C LEU A 147 13.47 2.05 2.06
N ALA A 148 12.78 3.01 1.45
CA ALA A 148 11.80 2.78 0.38
C ALA A 148 12.48 2.32 -0.92
N LEU A 149 13.65 2.88 -1.26
CA LEU A 149 14.49 2.42 -2.36
C LEU A 149 14.99 1.00 -2.11
N VAL A 150 15.47 0.70 -0.90
CA VAL A 150 15.90 -0.65 -0.52
C VAL A 150 14.73 -1.64 -0.53
N GLU A 151 13.55 -1.23 -0.09
CA GLU A 151 12.32 -2.02 -0.20
C GLU A 151 11.98 -2.31 -1.67
N SER A 152 11.94 -1.28 -2.52
CA SER A 152 11.67 -1.41 -3.95
C SER A 152 12.68 -2.33 -4.64
N GLU A 153 13.99 -2.19 -4.36
CA GLU A 153 15.01 -3.08 -4.91
C GLU A 153 14.86 -4.54 -4.45
N SER A 154 14.46 -4.73 -3.19
CA SER A 154 14.23 -6.07 -2.62
C SER A 154 13.03 -6.74 -3.27
N LEU A 155 11.93 -6.01 -3.46
CA LEU A 155 10.71 -6.50 -4.10
C LEU A 155 10.89 -6.72 -5.60
N GLU A 156 11.62 -5.86 -6.30
CA GLU A 156 11.97 -6.04 -7.71
C GLU A 156 12.86 -7.26 -7.95
N ARG A 157 13.71 -7.60 -6.98
CA ARG A 157 14.46 -8.85 -7.01
C ARG A 157 13.52 -10.06 -6.94
N VAL A 158 12.62 -10.09 -5.95
CA VAL A 158 11.62 -11.16 -5.81
C VAL A 158 10.76 -11.28 -7.07
N ARG A 159 10.33 -10.15 -7.64
CA ARG A 159 9.56 -10.08 -8.89
C ARG A 159 10.33 -10.68 -10.05
N ARG A 160 11.59 -10.29 -10.23
CA ARG A 160 12.45 -10.82 -11.31
C ARG A 160 12.61 -12.33 -11.17
N ASP A 161 12.92 -12.81 -9.97
CA ASP A 161 13.15 -14.23 -9.69
C ASP A 161 11.88 -15.04 -9.96
N MET A 162 10.70 -14.50 -9.60
CA MET A 162 9.40 -15.09 -9.94
C MET A 162 9.16 -15.18 -11.45
N LEU A 163 9.50 -14.12 -12.20
CA LEU A 163 9.33 -14.09 -13.67
C LEU A 163 10.28 -15.05 -14.39
N THR A 164 11.42 -15.38 -13.80
CA THR A 164 12.41 -16.32 -14.35
C THR A 164 12.38 -17.71 -13.71
N ALA A 165 11.43 -17.97 -12.81
CA ALA A 165 11.34 -19.25 -12.12
C ALA A 165 10.96 -20.39 -13.07
N ASP A 166 11.73 -21.48 -13.06
CA ASP A 166 11.54 -22.64 -13.93
C ASP A 166 10.87 -23.83 -13.21
N SER A 167 10.64 -23.74 -11.89
CA SER A 167 10.06 -24.82 -11.07
C SER A 167 9.22 -24.31 -9.90
N SER A 168 8.35 -25.18 -9.36
CA SER A 168 7.60 -24.88 -8.12
C SER A 168 8.52 -24.59 -6.94
N ARG A 169 9.71 -25.20 -6.92
CA ARG A 169 10.73 -25.00 -5.88
C ARG A 169 11.29 -23.58 -5.88
N ASP A 170 11.50 -22.99 -7.06
CA ASP A 170 12.02 -21.63 -7.20
C ASP A 170 10.98 -20.61 -6.74
N LEU A 171 9.71 -20.81 -7.12
CA LEU A 171 8.60 -19.99 -6.63
C LEU A 171 8.44 -20.06 -5.11
N ARG A 172 8.64 -21.24 -4.49
CA ARG A 172 8.62 -21.38 -3.03
C ARG A 172 9.75 -20.59 -2.36
N ARG A 173 10.93 -20.53 -2.96
CA ARG A 173 12.04 -19.69 -2.45
C ARG A 173 11.63 -18.22 -2.42
N SER A 174 11.08 -17.71 -3.52
CA SER A 174 10.59 -16.33 -3.60
C SER A 174 9.47 -16.05 -2.59
N SER A 175 8.59 -17.04 -2.32
CA SER A 175 7.56 -16.93 -1.28
C SER A 175 8.15 -16.73 0.11
N TYR A 176 9.20 -17.46 0.48
CA TYR A 176 9.85 -17.29 1.79
C TYR A 176 10.57 -15.94 1.93
N GLU A 177 11.22 -15.47 0.86
CA GLU A 177 11.85 -14.14 0.86
C GLU A 177 10.82 -13.04 1.03
N LEU A 178 9.68 -13.17 0.34
CA LEU A 178 8.58 -12.23 0.43
C LEU A 178 7.88 -12.26 1.80
N GLU A 179 7.70 -13.44 2.39
CA GLU A 179 7.19 -13.57 3.77
C GLU A 179 8.12 -12.90 4.78
N GLY A 180 9.44 -13.05 4.61
CA GLY A 180 10.44 -12.34 5.41
C GLY A 180 10.34 -10.82 5.25
N HIS A 181 10.08 -10.35 4.03
CA HIS A 181 9.83 -8.92 3.75
C HIS A 181 8.55 -8.44 4.43
N LEU A 182 7.44 -9.17 4.29
CA LEU A 182 6.16 -8.86 4.92
C LEU A 182 6.23 -8.89 6.45
N ALA A 183 7.06 -9.75 7.05
CA ALA A 183 7.29 -9.75 8.50
C ALA A 183 7.96 -8.43 8.96
N ARG A 184 8.83 -7.85 8.12
CA ARG A 184 9.51 -6.58 8.38
C ARG A 184 8.67 -5.37 8.00
N TYR A 185 7.86 -5.50 6.95
CA TYR A 185 7.00 -4.47 6.37
C TYR A 185 5.56 -5.01 6.14
N PRO A 186 4.75 -5.18 7.21
CA PRO A 186 3.46 -5.87 7.16
C PRO A 186 2.39 -5.23 6.26
N TYR A 187 2.60 -3.97 5.90
CA TYR A 187 1.65 -3.15 5.16
C TYR A 187 2.13 -2.78 3.74
N SER A 188 3.23 -3.39 3.27
CA SER A 188 3.74 -3.16 1.92
C SER A 188 2.73 -3.67 0.88
N VAL A 189 2.13 -2.75 0.12
CA VAL A 189 1.10 -3.06 -0.89
C VAL A 189 1.71 -3.88 -2.02
N GLU A 190 2.88 -3.47 -2.51
CA GLU A 190 3.62 -4.17 -3.56
C GLU A 190 4.00 -5.59 -3.15
N ALA A 191 4.41 -5.78 -1.89
CA ALA A 191 4.72 -7.10 -1.36
C ALA A 191 3.48 -8.00 -1.27
N ARG A 192 2.32 -7.46 -0.92
CA ARG A 192 1.06 -8.22 -0.88
C ARG A 192 0.59 -8.63 -2.28
N GLU A 193 0.71 -7.74 -3.25
CA GLU A 193 0.40 -8.05 -4.65
C GLU A 193 1.31 -9.17 -5.19
N LEU A 194 2.61 -9.11 -4.89
CA LEU A 194 3.54 -10.18 -5.25
C LEU A 194 3.21 -11.51 -4.55
N GLN A 195 2.67 -11.45 -3.33
CA GLN A 195 2.27 -12.64 -2.57
C GLN A 195 1.08 -13.33 -3.23
N ASP A 196 0.10 -12.56 -3.70
CA ASP A 196 -1.05 -13.07 -4.44
C ASP A 196 -0.59 -13.70 -5.77
N GLN A 197 0.32 -13.03 -6.49
CA GLN A 197 0.90 -13.54 -7.74
C GLN A 197 1.67 -14.85 -7.54
N LEU A 198 2.50 -14.95 -6.48
CA LEU A 198 3.23 -16.18 -6.13
C LEU A 198 2.29 -17.31 -5.76
N THR A 199 1.25 -17.02 -4.98
CA THR A 199 0.25 -18.02 -4.57
C THR A 199 -0.44 -18.63 -5.80
N MET A 200 -0.86 -17.79 -6.75
CA MET A 200 -1.45 -18.25 -8.01
C MET A 200 -0.45 -19.04 -8.88
N GLY A 201 0.80 -18.56 -8.97
CA GLY A 201 1.87 -19.23 -9.72
C GLY A 201 2.19 -20.62 -9.19
N LEU A 202 2.28 -20.78 -7.86
CA LEU A 202 2.54 -22.05 -7.20
C LEU A 202 1.43 -23.07 -7.48
N GLN A 203 0.16 -22.68 -7.34
CA GLN A 203 -0.98 -23.55 -7.66
C GLN A 203 -0.97 -24.01 -9.13
N ARG A 204 -0.46 -23.19 -10.05
CA ARG A 204 -0.34 -23.55 -11.47
C ARG A 204 0.83 -24.50 -11.71
N ALA A 205 1.99 -24.25 -11.11
CA ALA A 205 3.19 -25.09 -11.24
C ALA A 205 2.95 -26.50 -10.67
N GLU A 206 2.35 -26.60 -9.49
CA GLU A 206 2.05 -27.88 -8.84
C GLU A 206 1.07 -28.73 -9.66
N ARG A 207 0.12 -28.10 -10.36
CA ARG A 207 -0.77 -28.82 -11.30
C ARG A 207 -0.01 -29.38 -12.51
N TYR A 208 1.03 -28.69 -12.98
CA TYR A 208 1.83 -29.12 -14.12
C TYR A 208 2.86 -30.20 -13.74
N GLU A 209 3.35 -30.16 -12.51
CA GLU A 209 4.28 -31.14 -11.95
C GLU A 209 3.58 -32.40 -11.40
N SER A 210 2.24 -32.37 -11.28
CA SER A 210 1.46 -33.52 -10.82
C SER A 210 1.39 -34.64 -11.89
N PRO A 211 1.66 -35.91 -11.56
CA PRO A 211 1.74 -37.02 -12.52
C PRO A 211 0.45 -37.34 -13.29
N ALA A 212 -0.68 -36.75 -12.92
CA ALA A 212 -1.99 -37.07 -13.47
C ALA A 212 -2.27 -36.43 -14.86
N ALA A 213 -1.38 -35.58 -15.39
CA ALA A 213 -1.58 -34.90 -16.68
C ALA A 213 -1.05 -35.68 -17.90
N THR A 214 -0.59 -36.93 -17.76
CA THR A 214 -0.11 -37.76 -18.88
C THR A 214 -1.18 -38.75 -19.35
N CYS A 215 -2.29 -38.26 -19.91
CA CYS A 215 -3.06 -39.04 -20.87
C CYS A 215 -2.52 -38.74 -22.28
N ALA A 216 -1.54 -39.52 -22.72
CA ALA A 216 -1.09 -39.52 -24.11
C ALA A 216 -1.86 -40.58 -24.91
N PRO A 217 -2.37 -40.28 -26.12
CA PRO A 217 -2.84 -41.31 -27.03
C PRO A 217 -1.62 -42.06 -27.61
N SER A 218 -1.77 -43.38 -27.74
CA SER A 218 -0.75 -44.30 -28.19
C SER A 218 -0.37 -44.14 -29.66
N VAL A 219 0.93 -43.97 -29.89
CA VAL A 219 1.76 -44.48 -31.00
C VAL A 219 1.56 -43.89 -32.42
N GLY A 220 2.56 -43.12 -32.84
CA GLY A 220 2.94 -42.86 -34.22
C GLY A 220 4.35 -42.24 -34.29
N SER A 221 5.35 -43.08 -34.56
CA SER A 221 6.78 -42.83 -34.84
C SER A 221 7.37 -41.42 -34.63
N ALA A 222 8.39 -41.34 -33.76
CA ALA A 222 9.23 -40.17 -33.49
C ALA A 222 9.94 -39.60 -34.74
N PRO A 223 10.22 -38.28 -34.74
CA PRO A 223 11.62 -37.89 -34.65
C PRO A 223 11.91 -36.82 -33.59
N SER A 224 13.04 -37.01 -32.90
CA SER A 224 13.87 -36.04 -32.16
C SER A 224 13.19 -35.09 -31.14
N ALA A 225 13.34 -35.45 -29.87
CA ALA A 225 12.87 -34.75 -28.66
C ALA A 225 13.43 -33.33 -28.42
N LYS A 226 14.22 -32.76 -29.34
CA LYS A 226 14.74 -31.37 -29.20
C LYS A 226 13.79 -30.30 -29.77
N ALA A 227 12.82 -30.68 -30.61
CA ALA A 227 11.88 -29.73 -31.22
C ALA A 227 10.70 -29.36 -30.29
N ASN A 228 10.21 -30.33 -29.49
CA ASN A 228 9.04 -30.14 -28.64
C ASN A 228 9.29 -29.20 -27.44
N PHE A 229 10.53 -29.08 -26.97
CA PHE A 229 10.90 -28.15 -25.90
C PHE A 229 10.89 -26.68 -26.34
N ARG A 230 11.07 -26.41 -27.64
CA ARG A 230 11.02 -25.05 -28.19
C ARG A 230 9.58 -24.55 -28.41
N PHE A 231 8.66 -25.45 -28.76
CA PHE A 231 7.25 -25.10 -28.97
C PHE A 231 6.52 -24.76 -27.66
N GLY A 232 6.80 -25.46 -26.56
CA GLY A 232 6.22 -25.14 -25.25
C GLY A 232 6.70 -23.78 -24.70
N ARG A 233 7.97 -23.44 -24.93
CA ARG A 233 8.54 -22.14 -24.53
C ARG A 233 7.94 -20.95 -25.29
N LEU A 234 7.63 -21.13 -26.58
CA LEU A 234 7.00 -20.09 -27.38
C LEU A 234 5.54 -19.86 -26.95
N LEU A 235 4.79 -20.94 -26.69
CA LEU A 235 3.40 -20.83 -26.21
C LEU A 235 3.30 -20.19 -24.81
N PHE A 236 4.23 -20.50 -23.91
CA PHE A 236 4.25 -19.88 -22.58
C PHE A 236 4.62 -18.39 -22.62
N ALA A 237 5.65 -18.02 -23.39
CA ALA A 237 6.03 -16.63 -23.57
C ALA A 237 4.92 -15.80 -24.24
N VAL A 238 4.24 -16.36 -25.25
CA VAL A 238 3.10 -15.70 -25.91
C VAL A 238 1.93 -15.54 -24.93
N ALA A 239 1.63 -16.54 -24.10
CA ALA A 239 0.54 -16.45 -23.12
C ALA A 239 0.80 -15.36 -22.06
N VAL A 240 2.04 -15.20 -21.60
CA VAL A 240 2.43 -14.16 -20.63
C VAL A 240 2.35 -12.76 -21.25
N VAL A 241 2.83 -12.60 -22.49
CA VAL A 241 2.76 -11.32 -23.21
C VAL A 241 1.31 -10.94 -23.53
N VAL A 242 0.47 -11.89 -23.94
CA VAL A 242 -0.95 -11.65 -24.21
C VAL A 242 -1.71 -11.29 -22.93
N ALA A 243 -1.42 -11.95 -21.80
CA ALA A 243 -2.02 -11.59 -20.52
C ALA A 243 -1.59 -10.20 -20.04
N ALA A 244 -0.31 -9.84 -20.20
CA ALA A 244 0.19 -8.52 -19.86
C ALA A 244 -0.41 -7.41 -20.75
N LEU A 245 -0.58 -7.66 -22.06
CA LEU A 245 -1.25 -6.74 -22.99
C LEU A 245 -2.75 -6.60 -22.69
N TYR A 246 -3.43 -7.69 -22.34
CA TYR A 246 -4.85 -7.66 -21.98
C TYR A 246 -5.07 -6.81 -20.73
N VAL A 247 -4.21 -6.96 -19.71
CA VAL A 247 -4.27 -6.14 -18.49
C VAL A 247 -3.92 -4.68 -18.79
N ALA A 248 -2.93 -4.41 -19.63
CA ALA A 248 -2.58 -3.05 -20.04
C ALA A 248 -3.72 -2.37 -20.83
N LEU A 249 -4.34 -3.06 -21.78
CA LEU A 249 -5.47 -2.54 -22.56
C LEU A 249 -6.69 -2.25 -21.69
N HIS A 250 -6.94 -3.07 -20.67
CA HIS A 250 -8.04 -2.84 -19.73
C HIS A 250 -7.76 -1.68 -18.75
N TYR A 251 -6.50 -1.43 -18.42
CA TYR A 251 -6.08 -0.31 -17.57
C TYR A 251 -6.04 1.05 -18.28
N PHE A 252 -5.78 1.07 -19.60
CA PHE A 252 -5.69 2.31 -20.39
C PHE A 252 -7.01 2.74 -21.05
N GLY A 253 -8.13 2.05 -20.80
CA GLY A 253 -9.47 2.51 -21.20
C GLY A 253 -9.69 2.62 -22.70
N VAL A 254 -9.09 1.72 -23.50
CA VAL A 254 -9.43 1.56 -24.93
C VAL A 254 -10.27 0.29 -25.08
N VAL A 255 -11.54 0.38 -24.66
CA VAL A 255 -12.69 -0.39 -25.20
C VAL A 255 -13.90 0.52 -25.14
#